data_AF-A0A285CMT3-F1
#
_entry.id   AF-A0A285CMT3-F1
#
_cell.length_a   1.000
_cell.length_b   1.000
_cell.length_c   1.000
_cell.angle_alpha   90.00
_cell.angle_beta   90.00
_cell.angle_gamma   90.00
#
_symmetry.space_group_name_H-M   'P 1'
#
loop_
_entity.id
_entity.type
_entity.pdbx_description
1 polymer ?
#
loop_
_entity_poly.entity_id
_entity_poly.type
_entity_poly.pdbx_seq_one_letter_code
_entity_poly.pdbx_strand_id
1 'polypeptide(L)'
;MGKWHLQPILNTLSKLLQQPDEPLEVFTIAPTNSVFERFQRYSRDLGKFFELWDNFKGPRGTKKASLAEERELYEMIRGTMIEARFSLMDLYGFLHFPFSSKEPELKDQWKEKIKAIVEKNELPEPKISRDNLEELELSYKSIGLHLLFLYKLEKKTEALYWERVREEISDLIHDVLKSDMKHLQKKCKKCVRILPKSFPYQTCNTCHREKYPNKSYYIR
;
A
#
# COMPACT_ATOMS: atom_id res chain seq x y z
N MET A 1 -2.39 10.11 -38.07
CA MET A 1 -1.47 10.94 -37.27
C MET A 1 -1.39 10.34 -35.88
N GLY A 2 -0.22 9.93 -35.40
CA GLY A 2 -0.10 9.23 -34.10
C GLY A 2 1.26 8.56 -33.79
N LYS A 3 2.28 8.71 -34.63
CA LYS A 3 3.61 8.09 -34.44
C LYS A 3 4.61 8.94 -33.63
N TRP A 4 4.36 10.23 -33.43
CA TRP A 4 5.36 11.18 -32.91
C TRP A 4 5.46 11.25 -31.38
N HIS A 5 4.53 10.68 -30.62
CA HIS A 5 4.55 10.76 -29.14
C HIS A 5 5.24 9.58 -28.43
N LEU A 6 5.49 8.46 -29.13
CA LEU A 6 6.10 7.27 -28.52
C LEU A 6 7.62 7.23 -28.66
N GLN A 7 8.17 7.89 -29.68
CA GLN A 7 9.62 7.86 -29.95
C GLN A 7 10.47 8.38 -28.79
N PRO A 8 10.10 9.49 -28.09
CA PRO A 8 10.86 9.94 -26.93
C PRO A 8 10.85 8.92 -25.78
N ILE A 9 9.70 8.27 -25.53
CA ILE A 9 9.56 7.25 -24.48
C ILE A 9 10.41 6.03 -24.79
N LEU A 10 10.38 5.55 -26.04
CA LEU A 10 11.18 4.41 -26.49
C LEU A 10 12.68 4.69 -26.39
N ASN A 11 13.11 5.91 -26.72
CA ASN A 11 14.50 6.32 -26.60
C ASN A 11 14.94 6.37 -25.12
N THR A 12 14.09 6.90 -24.22
CA THR A 12 14.37 6.90 -22.77
C THR A 12 14.43 5.49 -22.21
N LEU A 13 13.48 4.61 -22.56
CA LEU A 13 13.47 3.22 -22.12
C LEU A 13 14.70 2.46 -22.61
N SER A 14 15.06 2.62 -23.89
CA SER A 14 16.26 2.00 -24.44
C SER A 14 17.52 2.48 -23.71
N LYS A 15 17.59 3.77 -23.36
CA LYS A 15 18.71 4.32 -22.60
C LYS A 15 18.77 3.73 -21.18
N LEU A 16 17.64 3.64 -20.48
CA LEU A 16 17.57 3.07 -19.13
C LEU A 16 17.94 1.58 -19.12
N LEU A 17 17.50 0.81 -20.11
CA LEU A 17 17.80 -0.63 -20.21
C LEU A 17 19.27 -0.93 -20.57
N GLN A 18 19.95 0.03 -21.20
CA GLN A 18 21.35 -0.11 -21.61
C GLN A 18 22.32 0.56 -20.63
N GLN A 19 21.82 1.26 -19.62
CA GLN A 19 22.67 1.83 -18.58
C GLN A 19 23.31 0.70 -17.78
N PRO A 20 24.63 0.77 -17.50
CA PRO A 20 25.26 -0.17 -16.61
C PRO A 20 24.69 -0.01 -15.20
N ASP A 21 24.41 -1.12 -14.54
CA ASP A 21 23.97 -1.11 -13.14
C ASP A 21 25.10 -0.59 -12.25
N GLU A 22 24.82 0.43 -11.44
CA GLU A 22 25.75 0.89 -10.43
C GLU A 22 25.84 -0.14 -9.29
N PRO A 23 27.06 -0.48 -8.82
CA PRO A 23 27.21 -1.42 -7.72
C PRO A 23 26.62 -0.85 -6.42
N LEU A 24 26.03 -1.73 -5.60
CA LEU A 24 25.55 -1.34 -4.27
C LEU A 24 26.74 -1.13 -3.32
N GLU A 25 27.03 0.12 -2.98
CA GLU A 25 28.16 0.49 -2.11
C GLU A 25 27.79 0.59 -0.62
N VAL A 26 26.50 0.60 -0.28
CA VAL A 26 26.03 0.89 1.08
C VAL A 26 24.91 -0.04 1.54
N PHE A 27 24.91 -0.38 2.83
CA PHE A 27 23.85 -1.15 3.48
C PHE A 27 22.97 -0.27 4.35
N THR A 28 21.66 -0.55 4.36
CA THR A 28 20.74 0.17 5.24
C THR A 28 20.79 -0.42 6.66
N ILE A 29 20.95 0.44 7.67
CA ILE A 29 20.91 0.05 9.09
C ILE A 29 19.69 0.64 9.78
N ALA A 30 19.04 -0.17 10.63
CA ALA A 30 17.88 0.23 11.42
C ALA A 30 18.14 -0.03 12.92
N PRO A 31 17.40 0.62 13.83
CA PRO A 31 17.48 0.31 15.25
C PRO A 31 17.15 -1.15 15.54
N THR A 32 17.97 -1.80 16.35
CA THR A 32 17.73 -3.17 16.83
C THR A 32 17.11 -3.15 18.22
N ASN A 33 16.51 -4.26 18.64
CA ASN A 33 16.02 -4.44 20.03
C ASN A 33 17.11 -4.13 21.05
N SER A 34 18.34 -4.59 20.81
CA SER A 34 19.49 -4.30 21.69
C SER A 34 19.88 -2.82 21.76
N VAL A 35 19.64 -2.04 20.69
CA VAL A 35 19.82 -0.58 20.72
C VAL A 35 18.79 0.05 21.67
N PHE A 36 17.52 -0.37 21.58
CA PHE A 36 16.46 0.11 22.46
C PHE A 36 16.67 -0.30 23.92
N GLU A 37 17.04 -1.55 24.20
CA GLU A 37 17.35 -2.01 25.56
C GLU A 37 18.47 -1.18 26.21
N ARG A 38 19.51 -0.81 25.44
CA ARG A 38 20.57 0.08 25.92
C ARG A 38 20.04 1.50 26.13
N PHE A 39 19.26 2.02 25.20
CA PHE A 39 18.68 3.36 25.31
C PHE A 39 17.78 3.50 26.54
N GLN A 40 16.98 2.47 26.85
CA GLN A 40 16.10 2.41 28.03
C GLN A 40 16.84 2.58 29.36
N ARG A 41 18.16 2.29 29.42
CA ARG A 41 18.99 2.52 30.62
C ARG A 41 19.24 4.02 30.89
N TYR A 42 19.08 4.86 29.87
CA TYR A 42 19.35 6.30 29.94
C TYR A 42 18.09 7.16 29.81
N SER A 43 17.10 6.72 29.02
CA SER A 43 15.88 7.47 28.76
C SER A 43 14.73 6.54 28.40
N ARG A 44 13.51 6.91 28.82
CA ARG A 44 12.26 6.24 28.39
C ARG A 44 11.47 7.05 27.37
N ASP A 45 11.93 8.25 27.04
CA ASP A 45 11.33 9.14 26.05
C ASP A 45 11.73 8.71 24.63
N LEU A 46 10.74 8.26 23.84
CA LEU A 46 10.94 7.82 22.47
C LEU A 46 11.13 9.00 21.50
N GLY A 47 10.61 10.19 21.81
CA GLY A 47 10.90 11.42 21.08
C GLY A 47 12.39 11.73 21.10
N LYS A 48 13.02 11.62 22.29
CA LYS A 48 14.48 11.74 22.42
C LYS A 48 15.24 10.67 21.63
N PHE A 49 14.68 9.46 21.52
CA PHE A 49 15.27 8.41 20.67
C PHE A 49 15.30 8.85 19.20
N PHE A 50 14.18 9.33 18.66
CA PHE A 50 14.09 9.81 17.28
C PHE A 50 15.05 10.96 17.02
N GLU A 51 15.18 11.92 17.94
CA GLU A 51 16.15 13.01 17.82
C GLU A 51 17.61 12.50 17.76
N LEU A 52 17.97 11.52 18.60
CA LEU A 52 19.31 10.93 18.58
C LEU A 52 19.55 10.13 17.29
N TRP A 53 18.55 9.38 16.81
CA TRP A 53 18.63 8.67 15.54
C TRP A 53 18.76 9.62 14.36
N ASP A 54 18.08 10.77 14.42
CA ASP A 54 18.18 11.81 13.40
C ASP A 54 19.59 12.38 13.27
N ASN A 55 20.28 12.53 14.40
CA ASN A 55 21.66 13.01 14.47
C ASN A 55 22.72 11.90 14.32
N PHE A 56 22.33 10.63 14.40
CA PHE A 56 23.24 9.50 14.32
C PHE A 56 23.88 9.40 12.93
N LYS A 57 25.22 9.38 12.91
CA LYS A 57 26.02 9.13 11.72
C LYS A 57 26.43 7.66 11.69
N GLY A 58 25.89 6.92 10.73
CA GLY A 58 26.23 5.52 10.53
C GLY A 58 27.71 5.31 10.19
N PRO A 59 28.26 4.10 10.43
CA PRO A 59 29.59 3.72 9.96
C PRO A 59 29.76 3.91 8.44
N ARG A 60 31.01 3.99 7.98
CA ARG A 60 31.30 4.01 6.53
C ARG A 60 30.69 2.77 5.85
N GLY A 61 30.14 2.96 4.65
CA GLY A 61 29.43 1.90 3.93
C GLY A 61 28.01 1.63 4.44
N THR A 62 27.44 2.51 5.27
CA THR A 62 26.05 2.37 5.74
C THR A 62 25.21 3.62 5.51
N LYS A 63 23.91 3.40 5.34
CA LYS A 63 22.88 4.43 5.31
C LYS A 63 21.87 4.11 6.41
N LYS A 64 21.51 5.07 7.25
CA LYS A 64 20.47 4.83 8.26
C LYS A 64 19.08 4.76 7.62
N ALA A 65 18.22 3.89 8.14
CA ALA A 65 16.81 3.84 7.82
C ALA A 65 16.11 5.12 8.29
N SER A 66 15.14 5.59 7.50
CA SER A 66 14.22 6.64 7.94
C SER A 66 13.26 6.07 8.97
N LEU A 67 12.96 6.84 10.02
CA LEU A 67 11.92 6.53 11.01
C LEU A 67 10.78 7.56 10.97
N ALA A 68 10.57 8.18 9.80
CA ALA A 68 9.65 9.30 9.66
C ALA A 68 8.20 8.90 9.95
N GLU A 69 7.77 7.71 9.52
CA GLU A 69 6.41 7.23 9.74
C GLU A 69 6.18 6.86 11.22
N GLU A 70 7.13 6.17 11.84
CA GLU A 70 7.08 5.85 13.28
C GLU A 70 7.07 7.12 14.13
N ARG A 71 7.86 8.14 13.74
CA ARG A 71 7.87 9.43 14.41
C ARG A 71 6.51 10.13 14.27
N GLU A 72 5.92 10.14 13.08
CA GLU A 72 4.60 10.74 12.85
C GLU A 72 3.53 10.08 13.74
N LEU A 73 3.50 8.74 13.79
CA LEU A 73 2.58 8.00 14.66
C LEU A 73 2.83 8.28 16.15
N TYR A 74 4.09 8.41 16.55
CA TYR A 74 4.45 8.72 17.93
C TYR A 74 3.98 10.11 18.35
N GLU A 75 4.11 11.13 17.50
CA GLU A 75 3.61 12.49 17.80
C GLU A 75 2.09 12.51 18.04
N MET A 76 1.32 11.58 17.45
CA MET A 76 -0.13 11.48 17.70
C MET A 76 -0.49 11.01 19.12
N ILE A 77 0.44 10.35 19.81
CA ILE A 77 0.25 9.73 21.13
C ILE A 77 1.20 10.28 22.20
N ARG A 78 2.15 11.14 21.82
CA ARG A 78 3.09 11.79 22.73
C ARG A 78 2.36 12.60 23.79
N GLY A 79 2.81 12.48 25.03
CA GLY A 79 2.23 13.15 26.20
C GLY A 79 0.86 12.58 26.63
N THR A 80 0.38 11.51 25.99
CA THR A 80 -0.88 10.86 26.38
C THR A 80 -0.64 9.68 27.32
N MET A 81 -1.73 9.16 27.90
CA MET A 81 -1.68 7.94 28.72
C MET A 81 -1.15 6.71 27.97
N ILE A 82 -1.22 6.72 26.63
CA ILE A 82 -0.68 5.65 25.79
C ILE A 82 0.83 5.54 25.98
N GLU A 83 1.55 6.65 25.83
CA GLU A 83 3.00 6.68 25.99
C GLU A 83 3.44 6.22 27.39
N ALA A 84 2.72 6.66 28.42
CA ALA A 84 3.07 6.36 29.81
C ALA A 84 2.86 4.88 30.21
N ARG A 85 2.01 4.15 29.49
CA ARG A 85 1.55 2.80 29.88
C ARG A 85 2.28 1.66 29.17
N PHE A 86 2.88 1.91 28.00
CA PHE A 86 3.66 0.90 27.30
C PHE A 86 5.13 0.88 27.73
N SER A 87 5.75 -0.30 27.65
CA SER A 87 7.21 -0.35 27.59
C SER A 87 7.69 0.29 26.27
N LEU A 88 8.91 0.83 26.26
CA LEU A 88 9.47 1.42 25.03
C LEU A 88 9.50 0.41 23.88
N MET A 89 9.81 -0.85 24.19
CA MET A 89 9.82 -1.95 23.21
C MET A 89 8.44 -2.26 22.64
N ASP A 90 7.41 -2.29 23.49
CA ASP A 90 6.04 -2.53 23.03
C ASP A 90 5.54 -1.37 22.18
N LEU A 91 5.78 -0.14 22.65
CA LEU A 91 5.41 1.07 21.93
C LEU A 91 6.06 1.11 20.54
N TYR A 92 7.37 0.88 20.47
CA TYR A 92 8.08 0.81 19.20
C TYR A 92 7.55 -0.31 18.29
N GLY A 93 7.21 -1.47 18.87
CA GLY A 93 6.58 -2.57 18.14
C GLY A 93 5.25 -2.19 17.49
N PHE A 94 4.43 -1.36 18.12
CA PHE A 94 3.17 -0.87 17.54
C PHE A 94 3.37 0.23 16.49
N LEU A 95 4.37 1.10 16.69
CA LEU A 95 4.73 2.14 15.72
C LEU A 95 5.25 1.54 14.40
N HIS A 96 5.90 0.39 14.48
CA HIS A 96 6.49 -0.30 13.32
C HIS A 96 5.52 -1.28 12.63
N PHE A 97 4.21 -1.17 12.87
CA PHE A 97 3.23 -2.00 12.17
C PHE A 97 3.26 -1.72 10.65
N PRO A 98 3.33 -2.76 9.80
CA PRO A 98 3.33 -2.58 8.35
C PRO A 98 1.91 -2.31 7.83
N PHE A 99 1.44 -1.08 7.97
CA PHE A 99 0.14 -0.64 7.44
C PHE A 99 0.26 0.67 6.66
N SER A 100 -0.77 1.03 5.89
CA SER A 100 -0.80 2.26 5.11
C SER A 100 -1.05 3.47 6.03
N SER A 101 -0.01 3.91 6.74
CA SER A 101 -0.03 5.06 7.66
C SER A 101 -0.44 6.37 6.99
N LYS A 102 -0.40 6.49 5.66
CA LYS A 102 -0.87 7.68 4.94
C LYS A 102 -2.39 7.80 4.86
N GLU A 103 -3.12 6.72 5.11
CA GLU A 103 -4.59 6.71 5.14
C GLU A 103 -5.07 7.20 6.52
N PRO A 104 -5.75 8.35 6.63
CA PRO A 104 -6.19 8.90 7.92
C PRO A 104 -7.04 7.93 8.75
N GLU A 105 -7.95 7.20 8.10
CA GLU A 105 -8.84 6.24 8.73
C GLU A 105 -8.07 5.09 9.39
N LEU A 106 -6.96 4.66 8.79
CA LEU A 106 -6.11 3.60 9.36
C LEU A 106 -5.25 4.12 10.50
N LYS A 107 -4.79 5.38 10.44
CA LYS A 107 -4.12 6.06 11.55
C LYS A 107 -5.05 6.18 12.77
N ASP A 108 -6.29 6.58 12.55
CA ASP A 108 -7.30 6.68 13.60
C ASP A 108 -7.63 5.31 14.18
N GLN A 109 -7.86 4.30 13.33
CA GLN A 109 -8.06 2.92 13.77
C GLN A 109 -6.89 2.40 14.60
N TRP A 110 -5.64 2.67 14.19
CA TRP A 110 -4.44 2.30 14.94
C TRP A 110 -4.43 2.95 16.33
N LYS A 111 -4.72 4.26 16.40
CA LYS A 111 -4.77 5.02 17.66
C LYS A 111 -5.86 4.52 18.60
N GLU A 112 -7.07 4.27 18.07
CA GLU A 112 -8.19 3.72 18.84
C GLU A 112 -7.86 2.35 19.43
N LYS A 113 -7.25 1.46 18.63
CA LYS A 113 -6.84 0.13 19.08
C LYS A 113 -5.79 0.18 20.19
N ILE A 114 -4.77 1.02 20.04
CA ILE A 114 -3.75 1.21 21.07
C ILE A 114 -4.35 1.77 22.36
N LYS A 115 -5.27 2.73 22.23
CA LYS A 115 -6.00 3.28 23.38
C LYS A 115 -6.80 2.18 24.09
N ALA A 116 -7.53 1.35 23.35
CA ALA A 116 -8.29 0.24 23.93
C ALA A 116 -7.40 -0.75 24.70
N ILE A 117 -6.20 -1.06 24.19
CA ILE A 117 -5.22 -1.91 24.88
C ILE A 117 -4.80 -1.30 26.22
N VAL A 118 -4.51 0.00 26.25
CA VAL A 118 -4.10 0.72 27.47
C VAL A 118 -5.22 0.75 28.50
N GLU A 119 -6.46 0.93 28.04
CA GLU A 119 -7.66 0.97 28.87
C GLU A 119 -8.14 -0.44 29.28
N LYS A 120 -7.51 -1.51 28.77
CA LYS A 120 -7.93 -2.90 28.94
C LYS A 120 -9.36 -3.16 28.45
N ASN A 121 -9.78 -2.42 27.44
CA ASN A 121 -11.05 -2.58 26.77
C ASN A 121 -10.93 -3.66 25.67
N GLU A 122 -12.07 -4.12 25.19
CA GLU A 122 -12.12 -4.95 23.99
C GLU A 122 -11.55 -4.19 22.79
N LEU A 123 -10.83 -4.91 21.92
CA LEU A 123 -10.19 -4.31 20.76
C LEU A 123 -11.28 -3.96 19.73
N PRO A 124 -11.47 -2.68 19.36
CA PRO A 124 -12.55 -2.30 18.47
C PRO A 124 -12.40 -2.96 17.11
N GLU A 125 -13.46 -3.56 16.59
CA GLU A 125 -13.45 -4.22 15.28
C GLU A 125 -13.36 -3.21 14.12
N PRO A 126 -12.76 -3.58 12.97
CA PRO A 126 -12.71 -2.73 11.79
C PRO A 126 -14.12 -2.48 11.24
N LYS A 127 -14.38 -1.25 10.78
CA LYS A 127 -15.60 -0.91 10.06
C LYS A 127 -15.47 -1.42 8.63
N ILE A 128 -16.43 -2.22 8.19
CA ILE A 128 -16.44 -2.80 6.84
C ILE A 128 -17.47 -2.06 6.00
N SER A 129 -17.00 -1.50 4.88
CA SER A 129 -17.86 -0.95 3.83
C SER A 129 -17.64 -1.69 2.51
N ARG A 130 -18.72 -1.82 1.73
CA ARG A 130 -18.75 -2.61 0.49
C ARG A 130 -19.35 -1.83 -0.69
N ASP A 131 -19.46 -0.51 -0.59
CA ASP A 131 -20.26 0.27 -1.53
C ASP A 131 -19.54 0.51 -2.86
N ASN A 132 -18.21 0.67 -2.82
CA ASN A 132 -17.39 0.88 -4.01
C ASN A 132 -15.98 0.28 -3.85
N LEU A 133 -15.20 0.29 -4.93
CA LEU A 133 -13.86 -0.29 -4.96
C LEU A 133 -12.90 0.32 -3.92
N GLU A 134 -12.92 1.66 -3.77
CA GLU A 134 -12.06 2.36 -2.81
C GLU A 134 -12.39 1.97 -1.37
N GLU A 135 -13.68 1.88 -1.04
CA GLU A 135 -14.14 1.41 0.26
C GLU A 135 -13.84 -0.06 0.54
N LEU A 136 -13.92 -0.91 -0.48
CA LEU A 136 -13.50 -2.31 -0.39
C LEU A 136 -11.99 -2.42 -0.11
N GLU A 137 -11.17 -1.63 -0.83
CA GLU A 137 -9.72 -1.56 -0.60
C GLU A 137 -9.40 -1.04 0.81
N LEU A 138 -10.11 -0.01 1.29
CA LEU A 138 -9.95 0.51 2.64
C LEU A 138 -10.34 -0.54 3.68
N SER A 139 -11.46 -1.25 3.48
CA SER A 139 -11.88 -2.35 4.36
C SER A 139 -10.85 -3.47 4.40
N TYR A 140 -10.27 -3.85 3.25
CA TYR A 140 -9.21 -4.85 3.17
C TYR A 140 -7.95 -4.45 3.96
N LYS A 141 -7.53 -3.18 3.85
CA LYS A 141 -6.41 -2.61 4.61
C LYS A 141 -6.75 -2.53 6.11
N SER A 142 -7.97 -2.12 6.45
CA SER A 142 -8.46 -1.98 7.83
C SER A 142 -8.48 -3.32 8.57
N ILE A 143 -8.93 -4.40 7.90
CA ILE A 143 -8.83 -5.75 8.46
C ILE A 143 -7.37 -6.18 8.59
N GLY A 144 -6.52 -5.88 7.61
CA GLY A 144 -5.08 -6.14 7.67
C GLY A 144 -4.43 -5.53 8.91
N LEU A 145 -4.71 -4.25 9.21
CA LEU A 145 -4.26 -3.59 10.43
C LEU A 145 -4.82 -4.27 11.69
N HIS A 146 -6.09 -4.65 11.69
CA HIS A 146 -6.67 -5.37 12.82
C HIS A 146 -5.96 -6.71 13.10
N LEU A 147 -5.64 -7.48 12.07
CA LEU A 147 -4.93 -8.74 12.19
C LEU A 147 -3.54 -8.56 12.81
N LEU A 148 -2.81 -7.49 12.45
CA LEU A 148 -1.52 -7.16 13.08
C LEU A 148 -1.66 -7.04 14.61
N PHE A 149 -2.71 -6.38 15.09
CA PHE A 149 -2.99 -6.29 16.53
C PHE A 149 -3.34 -7.64 17.14
N LEU A 150 -4.21 -8.43 16.49
CA LEU A 150 -4.60 -9.75 17.01
C LEU A 150 -3.38 -10.68 17.14
N TYR A 151 -2.50 -10.68 16.15
CA TYR A 151 -1.26 -11.44 16.20
C TYR A 151 -0.30 -10.95 17.29
N LYS A 152 -0.15 -9.63 17.43
CA LYS A 152 0.68 -9.03 18.48
C LYS A 152 0.16 -9.34 19.89
N LEU A 153 -1.15 -9.51 20.06
CA LEU A 153 -1.83 -9.85 21.31
C LEU A 153 -2.10 -11.35 21.48
N GLU A 154 -1.56 -12.19 20.60
CA GLU A 154 -1.73 -13.66 20.61
C GLU A 154 -3.19 -14.16 20.51
N LYS A 155 -4.09 -13.33 19.97
CA LYS A 155 -5.52 -13.63 19.75
C LYS A 155 -5.77 -14.41 18.46
N LYS A 156 -5.22 -15.62 18.38
CA LYS A 156 -5.22 -16.44 17.15
C LYS A 156 -6.61 -16.87 16.70
N THR A 157 -7.52 -17.16 17.63
CA THR A 157 -8.87 -17.62 17.28
C THR A 157 -9.68 -16.53 16.59
N GLU A 158 -9.62 -15.31 17.12
CA GLU A 158 -10.22 -14.12 16.54
C GLU A 158 -9.57 -13.75 15.21
N ALA A 159 -8.24 -13.94 15.09
CA ALA A 159 -7.53 -13.69 13.85
C ALA A 159 -8.06 -14.58 12.70
N LEU A 160 -8.32 -15.87 12.95
CA LEU A 160 -8.87 -16.77 11.94
C LEU A 160 -10.22 -16.32 11.38
N TYR A 161 -11.07 -15.71 12.22
CA TYR A 161 -12.33 -15.13 11.75
C TYR A 161 -12.06 -13.97 10.78
N TRP A 162 -11.22 -13.03 11.19
CA TRP A 162 -10.91 -11.85 10.39
C TRP A 162 -10.14 -12.15 9.11
N GLU A 163 -9.35 -13.23 9.07
CA GLU A 163 -8.72 -13.71 7.84
C GLU A 163 -9.74 -14.14 6.81
N ARG A 164 -10.80 -14.86 7.22
CA ARG A 164 -11.89 -15.26 6.32
C ARG A 164 -12.64 -14.05 5.80
N VAL A 165 -12.96 -13.09 6.68
CA VAL A 165 -13.61 -11.84 6.28
C VAL A 165 -12.72 -11.07 5.28
N ARG A 166 -11.40 -11.06 5.49
CA ARG A 166 -10.45 -10.41 4.58
C ARG A 166 -10.38 -11.10 3.21
N GLU A 167 -10.47 -12.43 3.18
CA GLU A 167 -10.55 -13.22 1.95
C GLU A 167 -11.83 -12.90 1.18
N GLU A 168 -12.98 -12.84 1.85
CA GLU A 168 -14.25 -12.43 1.23
C GLU A 168 -14.17 -11.02 0.61
N ILE A 169 -13.58 -10.05 1.30
CA ILE A 169 -13.38 -8.70 0.75
C ILE A 169 -12.44 -8.74 -0.47
N SER A 170 -11.39 -9.56 -0.43
CA SER A 170 -10.47 -9.74 -1.56
C SER A 170 -11.19 -10.29 -2.80
N ASP A 171 -12.07 -11.27 -2.61
CA ASP A 171 -12.87 -11.84 -3.70
C ASP A 171 -13.83 -10.80 -4.30
N LEU A 172 -14.48 -9.99 -3.46
CA LEU A 172 -15.34 -8.89 -3.91
C LEU A 172 -14.55 -7.85 -4.74
N ILE A 173 -13.37 -7.46 -4.28
CA ILE A 173 -12.47 -6.56 -5.05
C ILE A 173 -12.16 -7.16 -6.41
N HIS A 174 -11.79 -8.45 -6.45
CA HIS A 174 -11.49 -9.13 -7.70
C HIS A 174 -12.69 -9.16 -8.65
N ASP A 175 -13.89 -9.35 -8.14
CA ASP A 175 -15.08 -9.39 -8.98
C ASP A 175 -15.47 -8.02 -9.52
N VAL A 176 -15.35 -6.95 -8.72
CA VAL A 176 -15.52 -5.56 -9.18
C VAL A 176 -14.51 -5.22 -10.28
N LEU A 177 -13.24 -5.56 -10.09
CA LEU A 177 -12.19 -5.33 -11.10
C LEU A 177 -12.49 -6.10 -12.40
N LYS A 178 -12.97 -7.35 -12.31
CA LYS A 178 -13.38 -8.12 -13.49
C LYS A 178 -14.59 -7.51 -14.19
N SER A 179 -15.59 -7.02 -13.47
CA SER A 179 -16.77 -6.38 -14.08
C SER A 179 -16.41 -5.07 -14.77
N ASP A 180 -15.58 -4.24 -14.16
CA ASP A 180 -15.13 -2.98 -14.76
C ASP A 180 -14.32 -3.25 -16.04
N MET A 181 -13.50 -4.30 -16.05
CA MET A 181 -12.84 -4.77 -17.26
C MET A 181 -13.80 -5.22 -18.37
N LYS A 182 -15.00 -5.73 -18.03
CA LYS A 182 -16.06 -6.06 -19.00
C LYS A 182 -16.72 -4.80 -19.56
N HIS A 183 -16.92 -3.77 -18.73
CA HIS A 183 -17.45 -2.48 -19.19
C HIS A 183 -16.47 -1.71 -20.09
N LEU A 184 -15.16 -1.91 -19.91
CA LEU A 184 -14.09 -1.39 -20.77
C LEU A 184 -13.92 -2.14 -22.10
N GLN A 185 -14.79 -3.10 -22.43
CA GLN A 185 -14.74 -3.80 -23.71
C GLN A 185 -15.09 -2.84 -24.86
N LYS A 186 -14.12 -2.58 -25.74
CA LYS A 186 -14.30 -1.78 -26.94
C LYS A 186 -15.34 -2.47 -27.83
N LYS A 187 -16.44 -1.81 -28.16
CA LYS A 187 -17.48 -2.35 -29.06
C LYS A 187 -17.48 -1.61 -30.40
N CYS A 188 -17.84 -2.32 -31.46
CA CYS A 188 -18.07 -1.70 -32.76
C CYS A 188 -19.26 -0.74 -32.71
N LYS A 189 -19.09 0.51 -33.15
CA LYS A 189 -20.17 1.51 -33.21
C LYS A 189 -21.36 1.10 -34.08
N LYS A 190 -21.17 0.23 -35.08
CA LYS A 190 -22.22 -0.14 -36.04
C LYS A 190 -22.93 -1.46 -35.70
N CYS A 191 -22.18 -2.52 -35.37
CA CYS A 191 -22.75 -3.84 -35.10
C CYS A 191 -22.64 -4.29 -33.64
N VAL A 192 -22.14 -3.43 -32.75
CA VAL A 192 -22.02 -3.66 -31.29
C VAL A 192 -21.13 -4.85 -30.90
N ARG A 193 -20.54 -5.58 -31.86
CA ARG A 193 -19.61 -6.68 -31.60
C ARG A 193 -18.43 -6.22 -30.75
N ILE A 194 -18.00 -7.07 -29.84
CA ILE A 194 -16.82 -6.85 -29.01
C ILE A 194 -15.58 -6.84 -29.92
N LEU A 195 -14.76 -5.81 -29.77
CA LEU A 195 -13.48 -5.63 -30.45
C LEU A 195 -12.35 -5.98 -29.47
N PRO A 196 -11.23 -6.54 -29.96
CA PRO A 196 -10.03 -6.69 -29.14
C PRO A 196 -9.65 -5.37 -28.47
N LYS A 197 -9.13 -5.42 -27.23
CA LYS A 197 -8.74 -4.22 -26.48
C LYS A 197 -7.73 -3.35 -27.26
N SER A 198 -6.82 -3.98 -27.99
CA SER A 198 -5.81 -3.32 -28.86
C SER A 198 -6.34 -2.89 -30.23
N PHE A 199 -7.61 -3.15 -30.55
CA PHE A 199 -8.15 -2.85 -31.87
C PHE A 199 -8.19 -1.33 -32.09
N PRO A 200 -7.52 -0.77 -33.10
CA PRO A 200 -7.28 0.66 -33.18
C PRO A 200 -8.54 1.49 -33.47
N TYR A 201 -9.51 0.91 -34.19
CA TYR A 201 -10.68 1.63 -34.70
C TYR A 201 -11.95 1.41 -33.87
N GLN A 202 -12.94 2.32 -33.95
CA GLN A 202 -14.24 2.18 -33.28
C GLN A 202 -15.27 1.40 -34.11
N THR A 203 -14.95 1.08 -35.36
CA THR A 203 -15.80 0.31 -36.27
C THR A 203 -15.04 -0.93 -36.67
N CYS A 204 -15.73 -2.07 -36.67
CA CYS A 204 -15.11 -3.34 -37.02
C CYS A 204 -14.81 -3.46 -38.51
N ASN A 205 -13.88 -4.33 -38.89
CA ASN A 205 -13.47 -4.52 -40.29
C ASN A 205 -14.65 -4.87 -41.21
N THR A 206 -15.61 -5.68 -40.73
CA THR A 206 -16.80 -6.06 -41.50
C THR A 206 -17.68 -4.85 -41.80
N CYS A 207 -18.06 -4.09 -40.77
CA CYS A 207 -18.87 -2.88 -40.90
C CYS A 207 -18.16 -1.77 -41.70
N HIS A 208 -16.83 -1.70 -41.62
CA HIS A 208 -16.04 -0.78 -42.42
C HIS A 208 -16.08 -1.16 -43.91
N ARG A 209 -15.91 -2.46 -44.25
CA ARG A 209 -15.97 -2.96 -45.63
C ARG A 209 -17.35 -2.78 -46.26
N GLU A 210 -18.42 -3.01 -45.52
CA GLU A 210 -19.80 -2.76 -45.98
C GLU A 210 -20.08 -1.28 -46.29
N LYS A 211 -19.46 -0.36 -45.54
CA LYS A 211 -19.66 1.08 -45.74
C LYS A 211 -18.85 1.64 -46.92
N TYR A 212 -17.72 1.00 -47.24
CA TYR A 212 -16.84 1.39 -48.34
C TYR A 212 -16.50 0.18 -49.23
N PRO A 213 -17.49 -0.39 -49.94
CA PRO A 213 -17.29 -1.61 -50.73
C PRO A 213 -16.28 -1.43 -51.89
N ASN A 214 -16.03 -0.20 -52.33
CA ASN A 214 -15.19 0.12 -53.49
C ASN A 214 -13.90 0.91 -53.20
N LYS A 215 -13.33 0.79 -52.00
CA LYS A 215 -11.92 1.18 -51.78
C LYS A 215 -11.10 -0.04 -51.45
N SER A 216 -10.75 -0.79 -52.49
CA SER A 216 -9.59 -1.68 -52.52
C SER A 216 -8.35 -0.83 -52.20
N TYR A 217 -8.01 -0.72 -50.92
CA TYR A 217 -6.63 -0.49 -50.54
C TYR A 217 -6.02 -1.87 -50.33
N TYR A 218 -5.24 -2.30 -51.31
CA TYR A 218 -4.23 -3.32 -51.15
C TYR A 218 -3.41 -2.99 -49.89
N ILE A 219 -3.42 -3.89 -48.92
CA ILE A 219 -2.40 -3.97 -47.89
C ILE A 219 -1.84 -5.38 -47.99
N ARG A 220 -0.64 -5.49 -48.55
CA ARG A 220 0.32 -6.55 -48.22
C ARG A 220 0.82 -6.31 -46.81
#